data_AF-A0A651H2G2-F1
#
_entry.id   AF-A0A651H2G2-F1
#
_cell.length_a   1.000
_cell.length_b   1.000
_cell.length_c   1.000
_cell.angle_alpha   90.00
_cell.angle_beta   90.00
_cell.angle_gamma   90.00
#
_symmetry.space_group_name_H-M   'P 1'
#
loop_
_entity.id
_entity.type
_entity.pdbx_description
1 polymer ?
#
loop_
_entity_poly.entity_id
_entity_poly.type
_entity_poly.pdbx_seq_one_letter_code
_entity_poly.pdbx_strand_id
1 'polypeptide(L)'
;MVLLVLGTGCQTIDFAALPPPGPAQAEASHVREAAHALRQANQAVEPREAGALALLAAELIWDLDWSESSSVLHHADQRAESTYNRALLRILELVREGGLDDATEGSIELAGPRGSYRFAVDPGTPAIVERYPEFRIAGDFRSHAGFDRRVARPGIGLPLVAIDRQPEARGGRDDIYRRRAGFTSPRTAILTFGPPPSAGEPREVALAVVDPRRIQEITMGDRILPVAADLTAPLIAAYPEFGGFWRAVWAALRPDRWLAQSDIY
;
A
#
# COMPACT_ATOMS: atom_id res chain seq x y z
N MET A 1 36.90 -56.49 -21.61
CA MET A 1 36.17 -57.31 -20.64
C MET A 1 36.68 -56.98 -19.24
N VAL A 2 36.03 -56.04 -18.55
CA VAL A 2 36.15 -55.86 -17.09
C VAL A 2 34.78 -55.38 -16.60
N LEU A 3 34.35 -56.01 -15.51
CA LEU A 3 33.01 -56.14 -14.96
C LEU A 3 32.54 -54.87 -14.22
N LEU A 4 31.25 -54.56 -14.36
CA LEU A 4 30.45 -53.75 -13.43
C LEU A 4 30.33 -54.48 -12.08
N VAL A 5 30.42 -53.73 -10.98
CA VAL A 5 29.89 -54.14 -9.66
C VAL A 5 28.89 -53.08 -9.21
N LEU A 6 27.60 -53.44 -9.22
CA LEU A 6 26.51 -52.65 -8.64
C LEU A 6 26.36 -53.05 -7.17
N GLY A 7 26.68 -52.11 -6.27
CA GLY A 7 26.38 -52.24 -4.84
C GLY A 7 25.00 -51.67 -4.54
N THR A 8 24.05 -52.55 -4.20
CA THR A 8 22.75 -52.20 -3.62
C THR A 8 22.94 -51.77 -2.16
N GLY A 9 23.12 -50.47 -1.94
CA GLY A 9 23.06 -49.85 -0.63
C GLY A 9 21.83 -48.95 -0.52
N CYS A 10 20.84 -49.39 0.26
CA CYS A 10 19.72 -48.53 0.66
C CYS A 10 20.29 -47.49 1.64
N GLN A 11 20.60 -46.29 1.15
CA GLN A 11 20.97 -45.16 1.99
C GLN A 11 19.69 -44.55 2.55
N THR A 12 19.44 -44.76 3.84
CA THR A 12 18.52 -43.92 4.61
C THR A 12 19.10 -42.51 4.57
N ILE A 13 18.49 -41.61 3.80
CA ILE A 13 18.83 -40.19 3.83
C ILE A 13 18.41 -39.69 5.21
N ASP A 14 19.40 -39.43 6.06
CA ASP A 14 19.21 -38.79 7.34
C ASP A 14 18.86 -37.32 7.10
N PHE A 15 17.55 -37.00 7.13
CA PHE A 15 17.04 -35.64 6.94
C PHE A 15 17.37 -34.69 8.10
N ALA A 16 18.06 -35.17 9.15
CA ALA A 16 18.37 -34.39 10.34
C ALA A 16 19.53 -33.37 10.18
N ALA A 17 20.18 -33.30 9.02
CA ALA A 17 21.30 -32.37 8.80
C ALA A 17 21.34 -31.79 7.39
N LEU A 18 20.19 -31.35 6.84
CA LEU A 18 20.25 -30.41 5.72
C LEU A 18 20.87 -29.11 6.23
N PRO A 19 21.90 -28.56 5.55
CA PRO A 19 22.39 -27.22 5.88
C PRO A 19 21.21 -26.23 5.81
N PRO A 20 21.19 -25.20 6.67
CA PRO A 20 20.14 -24.20 6.60
C PRO A 20 20.02 -23.69 5.16
N PRO A 21 18.79 -23.46 4.67
CA PRO A 21 18.59 -22.97 3.32
C PRO A 21 19.47 -21.74 3.11
N GLY A 22 20.18 -21.71 1.98
CA GLY A 22 20.93 -20.51 1.60
C GLY A 22 20.00 -19.30 1.54
N PRO A 23 20.51 -18.07 1.69
CA PRO A 23 19.70 -16.85 1.83
C PRO A 23 18.66 -16.68 0.72
N ALA A 24 19.02 -16.99 -0.53
CA ALA A 24 18.08 -16.96 -1.66
C ALA A 24 16.92 -17.98 -1.55
N GLN A 25 17.11 -19.13 -0.89
CA GLN A 25 16.05 -20.10 -0.65
C GLN A 25 15.15 -19.68 0.52
N ALA A 26 15.72 -19.05 1.55
CA ALA A 26 14.98 -18.49 2.68
C ALA A 26 14.07 -17.32 2.22
N GLU A 27 14.59 -16.40 1.41
CA GLU A 27 13.85 -15.29 0.82
C GLU A 27 12.68 -15.80 -0.05
N ALA A 28 12.95 -16.76 -0.93
CA ALA A 28 11.89 -17.39 -1.73
C ALA A 28 10.86 -18.14 -0.88
N SER A 29 11.24 -18.63 0.31
CA SER A 29 10.30 -19.24 1.26
C SER A 29 9.38 -18.19 1.87
N HIS A 30 9.91 -17.09 2.41
CA HIS A 30 9.12 -16.00 3.01
C HIS A 30 8.16 -15.36 2.00
N VAL A 31 8.61 -15.08 0.77
CA VAL A 31 7.72 -14.51 -0.25
C VAL A 31 6.58 -15.47 -0.61
N ARG A 32 6.83 -16.79 -0.64
CA ARG A 32 5.77 -17.80 -0.86
C ARG A 32 4.82 -17.89 0.31
N GLU A 33 5.33 -17.86 1.53
CA GLU A 33 4.55 -17.88 2.76
C GLU A 33 3.67 -16.62 2.87
N ALA A 34 4.22 -15.44 2.61
CA ALA A 34 3.50 -14.18 2.55
C ALA A 34 2.37 -14.23 1.51
N ALA A 35 2.66 -14.74 0.31
CA ALA A 35 1.66 -14.90 -0.73
C ALA A 35 0.57 -15.93 -0.34
N HIS A 36 0.91 -16.95 0.45
CA HIS A 36 -0.05 -17.92 0.98
C HIS A 36 -0.96 -17.28 2.04
N ALA A 37 -0.39 -16.60 3.04
CA ALA A 37 -1.13 -15.87 4.06
C ALA A 37 -2.09 -14.85 3.42
N LEU A 38 -1.63 -14.09 2.41
CA LEU A 38 -2.49 -13.17 1.68
C LEU A 38 -3.64 -13.87 0.93
N ARG A 39 -3.42 -15.05 0.36
CA ARG A 39 -4.51 -15.82 -0.26
C ARG A 39 -5.54 -16.24 0.78
N GLN A 40 -5.09 -16.69 1.95
CA GLN A 40 -5.99 -17.04 3.06
C GLN A 40 -6.75 -15.81 3.57
N ALA A 41 -6.10 -14.64 3.69
CA ALA A 41 -6.75 -13.38 4.06
C ALA A 41 -7.88 -12.96 3.12
N ASN A 42 -7.74 -13.26 1.82
CA ASN A 42 -8.77 -12.99 0.81
C ASN A 42 -9.92 -14.00 0.83
N GLN A 43 -9.73 -15.16 1.48
CA GLN A 43 -10.73 -16.22 1.59
C GLN A 43 -11.41 -16.26 2.97
N ALA A 44 -10.79 -15.65 3.98
CA ALA A 44 -11.31 -15.57 5.33
C ALA A 44 -12.65 -14.81 5.36
N VAL A 45 -13.62 -15.40 6.08
CA VAL A 45 -14.95 -14.83 6.27
C VAL A 45 -14.93 -13.78 7.38
N GLU A 46 -14.19 -14.06 8.46
CA GLU A 46 -14.11 -13.18 9.62
C GLU A 46 -13.13 -12.03 9.37
N PRO A 47 -13.56 -10.75 9.46
CA PRO A 47 -12.70 -9.59 9.17
C PRO A 47 -11.43 -9.52 10.01
N ARG A 48 -11.50 -9.91 11.29
CA ARG A 48 -10.34 -9.90 12.19
C ARG A 48 -9.30 -10.95 11.81
N GLU A 49 -9.74 -12.14 11.40
CA GLU A 49 -8.86 -13.20 10.87
C GLU A 49 -8.22 -12.74 9.55
N ALA A 50 -9.02 -12.18 8.64
CA ALA A 50 -8.53 -11.62 7.39
C ALA A 50 -7.47 -10.53 7.65
N GLY A 51 -7.70 -9.67 8.64
CA GLY A 51 -6.76 -8.63 9.07
C GLY A 51 -5.46 -9.21 9.59
N ALA A 52 -5.51 -10.19 10.50
CA ALA A 52 -4.32 -10.85 11.05
C ALA A 52 -3.49 -11.55 9.97
N LEU A 53 -4.13 -12.24 9.02
CA LEU A 53 -3.46 -12.92 7.91
C LEU A 53 -2.83 -11.93 6.91
N ALA A 54 -3.49 -10.79 6.66
CA ALA A 54 -2.93 -9.73 5.83
C ALA A 54 -1.73 -9.06 6.52
N LEU A 55 -1.80 -8.83 7.84
CA LEU A 55 -0.67 -8.31 8.62
C LEU A 55 0.51 -9.28 8.60
N LEU A 56 0.28 -10.58 8.77
CA LEU A 56 1.32 -11.61 8.64
C LEU A 56 1.98 -11.58 7.25
N ALA A 57 1.18 -11.44 6.18
CA ALA A 57 1.72 -11.35 4.84
C ALA A 57 2.63 -10.13 4.65
N ALA A 58 2.26 -8.98 5.21
CA ALA A 58 3.09 -7.77 5.18
C ALA A 58 4.33 -7.88 6.07
N GLU A 59 4.20 -8.46 7.27
CA GLU A 59 5.28 -8.69 8.23
C GLU A 59 6.38 -9.56 7.64
N LEU A 60 6.02 -10.68 7.00
CA LEU A 60 6.97 -11.59 6.37
C LEU A 60 7.82 -10.92 5.29
N ILE A 61 7.28 -9.90 4.62
CA ILE A 61 8.02 -9.08 3.65
C ILE A 61 8.83 -7.99 4.36
N TRP A 62 8.29 -7.41 5.44
CA TRP A 62 8.97 -6.40 6.25
C TRP A 62 10.25 -6.90 6.90
N ASP A 63 10.23 -8.13 7.39
CA ASP A 63 11.35 -8.79 8.07
C ASP A 63 12.28 -9.57 7.12
N LEU A 64 12.11 -9.46 5.80
CA LEU A 64 13.06 -10.04 4.86
C LEU A 64 14.46 -9.46 5.13
N ASP A 65 15.45 -10.34 5.25
CA ASP A 65 16.85 -9.97 5.22
C ASP A 65 17.25 -9.83 3.75
N TRP A 66 17.50 -8.60 3.31
CA TRP A 66 17.75 -8.30 1.90
C TRP A 66 19.25 -8.17 1.58
N SER A 67 20.12 -8.53 2.52
CA SER A 67 21.54 -8.17 2.53
C SER A 67 22.42 -8.85 1.46
N GLU A 68 21.92 -9.84 0.72
CA GLU A 68 22.73 -10.62 -0.24
C GLU A 68 22.25 -10.63 -1.70
N SER A 69 21.38 -9.68 -2.10
CA SER A 69 20.71 -9.85 -3.39
C SER A 69 21.51 -9.41 -4.62
N SER A 70 22.22 -10.38 -5.21
CA SER A 70 22.75 -10.33 -6.59
C SER A 70 21.63 -10.12 -7.64
N SER A 71 21.97 -9.62 -8.83
CA SER A 71 21.06 -9.15 -9.91
C SER A 71 19.94 -10.11 -10.38
N VAL A 72 19.92 -11.38 -9.94
CA VAL A 72 18.85 -12.37 -10.21
C VAL A 72 17.57 -12.04 -9.41
N LEU A 73 17.65 -11.15 -8.43
CA LEU A 73 16.60 -10.92 -7.41
C LEU A 73 15.56 -9.86 -7.75
N HIS A 74 15.68 -9.16 -8.88
CA HIS A 74 14.72 -8.13 -9.26
C HIS A 74 13.26 -8.63 -9.35
N HIS A 75 13.03 -9.90 -9.75
CA HIS A 75 11.69 -10.48 -9.79
C HIS A 75 11.16 -10.95 -8.44
N ALA A 76 12.04 -11.41 -7.53
CA ALA A 76 11.65 -11.77 -6.18
C ALA A 76 11.28 -10.51 -5.40
N ASP A 77 12.09 -9.46 -5.54
CA ASP A 77 11.86 -8.12 -5.02
C ASP A 77 10.50 -7.58 -5.49
N GLN A 78 10.23 -7.57 -6.80
CA GLN A 78 8.93 -7.14 -7.34
C GLN A 78 7.73 -7.94 -6.79
N ARG A 79 7.90 -9.25 -6.57
CA ARG A 79 6.84 -10.09 -5.99
C ARG A 79 6.65 -9.81 -4.51
N ALA A 80 7.72 -9.56 -3.77
CA ALA A 80 7.69 -9.16 -2.37
C ALA A 80 6.97 -7.81 -2.22
N GLU A 81 7.40 -6.78 -2.97
CA GLU A 81 6.75 -5.47 -3.02
C GLU A 81 5.27 -5.58 -3.39
N SER A 82 4.94 -6.38 -4.42
CA SER A 82 3.55 -6.59 -4.83
C SER A 82 2.73 -7.31 -3.76
N THR A 83 3.30 -8.29 -3.05
CA THR A 83 2.62 -9.02 -1.98
C THR A 83 2.33 -8.09 -0.81
N TYR A 84 3.32 -7.30 -0.39
CA TYR A 84 3.16 -6.29 0.65
C TYR A 84 2.07 -5.27 0.29
N ASN A 85 2.13 -4.68 -0.91
CA ASN A 85 1.15 -3.66 -1.34
C ASN A 85 -0.27 -4.22 -1.41
N ARG A 86 -0.44 -5.49 -1.80
CA ARG A 86 -1.75 -6.17 -1.81
C ARG A 86 -2.25 -6.50 -0.40
N ALA A 87 -1.36 -6.90 0.51
CA ALA A 87 -1.71 -7.10 1.91
C ALA A 87 -2.18 -5.80 2.56
N LEU A 88 -1.48 -4.71 2.30
CA LEU A 88 -1.87 -3.37 2.73
C LEU A 88 -3.21 -2.91 2.14
N LEU A 89 -3.45 -3.17 0.85
CA LEU A 89 -4.76 -2.93 0.23
C LEU A 89 -5.86 -3.67 0.98
N ARG A 90 -5.67 -4.95 1.29
CA ARG A 90 -6.66 -5.75 2.02
C ARG A 90 -6.94 -5.18 3.41
N ILE A 91 -5.91 -4.75 4.14
CA ILE A 91 -6.07 -4.09 5.47
C ILE A 91 -6.89 -2.81 5.33
N LEU A 92 -6.59 -1.97 4.35
CA LEU A 92 -7.32 -0.72 4.11
C LEU A 92 -8.78 -0.96 3.70
N GLU A 93 -9.05 -2.00 2.91
CA GLU A 93 -10.41 -2.42 2.59
C GLU A 93 -11.19 -2.85 3.85
N LEU A 94 -10.57 -3.65 4.72
CA LEU A 94 -11.17 -4.08 5.98
C LEU A 94 -11.47 -2.91 6.93
N VAL A 95 -10.56 -1.92 7.02
CA VAL A 95 -10.80 -0.68 7.77
C VAL A 95 -11.97 0.09 7.15
N ARG A 96 -12.01 0.25 5.82
CA ARG A 96 -13.09 0.98 5.12
C ARG A 96 -14.45 0.30 5.25
N GLU A 97 -14.48 -1.02 5.32
CA GLU A 97 -15.70 -1.85 5.45
C GLU A 97 -16.23 -1.93 6.88
N GLY A 98 -15.54 -1.32 7.85
CA GLY A 98 -15.88 -1.38 9.28
C GLY A 98 -15.45 -2.66 9.99
N GLY A 99 -14.70 -3.53 9.30
CA GLY A 99 -14.19 -4.78 9.86
C GLY A 99 -13.12 -4.57 10.94
N LEU A 100 -12.53 -3.38 11.01
CA LEU A 100 -11.45 -2.99 11.93
C LEU A 100 -11.69 -1.59 12.56
N ASP A 101 -12.94 -1.18 12.78
CA ASP A 101 -13.28 0.18 13.26
C ASP A 101 -12.57 0.57 14.57
N ASP A 102 -12.42 -0.38 15.50
CA ASP A 102 -11.71 -0.18 16.77
C ASP A 102 -10.26 0.34 16.58
N ALA A 103 -9.64 0.04 15.43
CA ALA A 103 -8.29 0.49 15.10
C ALA A 103 -8.22 1.99 14.74
N THR A 104 -9.34 2.62 14.42
CA THR A 104 -9.41 4.07 14.10
C THR A 104 -9.61 4.93 15.34
N GLU A 105 -10.20 4.37 16.40
CA GLU A 105 -10.38 5.03 17.70
C GLU A 105 -9.20 4.81 18.66
N GLY A 106 -8.32 3.86 18.34
CA GLY A 106 -7.14 3.55 19.13
C GLY A 106 -6.35 2.39 18.52
N SER A 107 -6.34 1.26 19.20
CA SER A 107 -5.69 0.04 18.72
C SER A 107 -6.58 -1.17 18.93
N ILE A 108 -6.55 -2.11 17.98
CA ILE A 108 -7.22 -3.40 18.06
C ILE A 108 -6.17 -4.51 18.20
N GLU A 109 -6.47 -5.52 19.02
CA GLU A 109 -5.66 -6.74 19.06
C GLU A 109 -6.21 -7.78 18.08
N LEU A 110 -5.35 -8.31 17.21
CA LEU A 110 -5.68 -9.31 16.20
C LEU A 110 -4.87 -10.57 16.45
N ALA A 111 -5.54 -11.67 16.79
CA ALA A 111 -4.87 -12.97 16.95
C ALA A 111 -4.51 -13.54 15.57
N GLY A 112 -3.23 -13.86 15.38
CA GLY A 112 -2.70 -14.40 14.12
C GLY A 112 -1.87 -15.68 14.31
N PRO A 113 -1.45 -16.30 13.20
CA PRO A 113 -0.71 -17.57 13.23
C PRO A 113 0.65 -17.53 13.94
N ARG A 114 1.31 -16.35 14.01
CA ARG A 114 2.62 -16.16 14.64
C ARG A 114 2.57 -15.42 15.98
N GLY A 115 1.38 -15.20 16.53
CA GLY A 115 1.15 -14.36 17.71
C GLY A 115 0.03 -13.36 17.46
N SER A 116 -0.19 -12.44 18.40
CA SER A 116 -1.15 -11.35 18.21
C SER A 116 -0.46 -10.08 17.69
N TYR A 117 -1.24 -9.24 17.02
CA TYR A 117 -0.85 -7.90 16.57
C TYR A 117 -1.64 -6.86 17.32
N ARG A 118 -0.98 -5.80 17.79
CA ARG A 118 -1.65 -4.57 18.24
C ARG A 118 -1.63 -3.61 17.07
N PHE A 119 -2.75 -3.52 16.37
CA PHE A 119 -2.89 -2.72 15.15
C PHE A 119 -3.57 -1.39 15.45
N ALA A 120 -2.95 -0.29 15.03
CA ALA A 120 -3.53 1.05 15.11
C ALA A 120 -3.48 1.73 13.73
N VAL A 121 -4.49 2.54 13.43
CA VAL A 121 -4.40 3.49 12.32
C VAL A 121 -3.74 4.75 12.87
N ASP A 122 -2.52 5.05 12.41
CA ASP A 122 -1.89 6.34 12.67
C ASP A 122 -2.35 7.32 11.58
N PRO A 123 -3.29 8.23 11.90
CA PRO A 123 -3.82 9.15 10.91
C PRO A 123 -2.77 10.22 10.51
N GLY A 124 -1.57 10.16 11.10
CA GLY A 124 -0.46 11.07 10.91
C GLY A 124 -0.49 12.22 11.92
N THR A 125 0.36 13.22 11.70
CA THR A 125 0.37 14.42 12.56
C THR A 125 -1.03 15.04 12.61
N PRO A 126 -1.48 15.62 13.74
CA PRO A 126 -2.79 16.27 13.85
C PRO A 126 -3.10 17.24 12.71
N ALA A 127 -2.08 17.97 12.22
CA ALA A 127 -2.19 18.90 11.09
C ALA A 127 -2.55 18.24 9.73
N ILE A 128 -2.31 16.94 9.55
CA ILE A 128 -2.70 16.17 8.35
C ILE A 128 -4.17 15.76 8.48
N VAL A 129 -4.56 15.24 9.64
CA VAL A 129 -5.93 14.77 9.93
C VAL A 129 -6.92 15.92 9.84
N GLU A 130 -6.61 17.05 10.48
CA GLU A 130 -7.43 18.27 10.41
C GLU A 130 -7.57 18.80 8.98
N ARG A 131 -6.56 18.57 8.13
CA ARG A 131 -6.51 19.10 6.77
C ARG A 131 -7.18 18.18 5.75
N TYR A 132 -7.19 16.88 5.98
CA TYR A 132 -7.70 15.88 5.06
C TYR A 132 -8.62 14.91 5.81
N PRO A 133 -9.92 15.23 5.92
CA PRO A 133 -10.87 14.37 6.61
C PRO A 133 -11.18 13.06 5.86
N GLU A 134 -10.72 12.93 4.61
CA GLU A 134 -10.97 11.74 3.80
C GLU A 134 -9.72 11.33 3.01
N PHE A 135 -9.50 10.01 2.95
CA PHE A 135 -8.53 9.38 2.08
C PHE A 135 -9.24 8.34 1.19
N ARG A 136 -8.89 8.30 -0.09
CA ARG A 136 -9.40 7.31 -1.06
C ARG A 136 -8.26 6.61 -1.76
N ILE A 137 -8.45 5.35 -2.14
CA ILE A 137 -7.41 4.58 -2.84
C ILE A 137 -7.23 5.16 -4.24
N ALA A 138 -5.98 5.43 -4.64
CA ALA A 138 -5.69 6.03 -5.95
C ALA A 138 -6.16 5.16 -7.14
N GLY A 139 -6.21 3.84 -6.95
CA GLY A 139 -6.73 2.88 -7.92
C GLY A 139 -8.22 3.04 -8.22
N ASP A 140 -9.01 3.60 -7.30
CA ASP A 140 -10.46 3.79 -7.47
C ASP A 140 -10.79 4.87 -8.51
N PHE A 141 -9.85 5.78 -8.78
CA PHE A 141 -10.04 6.88 -9.72
C PHE A 141 -9.71 6.43 -11.13
N ARG A 142 -10.71 6.12 -11.94
CA ARG A 142 -10.50 5.75 -13.35
C ARG A 142 -9.99 6.94 -14.17
N SER A 143 -9.09 6.69 -15.12
CA SER A 143 -8.66 7.73 -16.07
C SER A 143 -9.85 8.16 -16.93
N HIS A 144 -9.98 9.46 -17.16
CA HIS A 144 -10.91 10.07 -18.11
C HIS A 144 -10.14 10.94 -19.10
N ALA A 145 -10.79 11.36 -20.19
CA ALA A 145 -10.19 12.16 -21.27
C ALA A 145 -9.34 13.31 -20.73
N GLY A 146 -8.04 13.31 -21.08
CA GLY A 146 -7.05 14.27 -20.57
C GLY A 146 -6.11 13.72 -19.50
N PHE A 147 -6.35 12.50 -18.98
CA PHE A 147 -5.49 11.79 -18.02
C PHE A 147 -5.13 10.38 -18.50
N ASP A 148 -4.84 10.25 -19.79
CA ASP A 148 -4.60 8.95 -20.45
C ASP A 148 -3.28 8.31 -20.00
N ARG A 149 -2.34 9.12 -19.50
CA ARG A 149 -1.07 8.65 -18.94
C ARG A 149 -1.03 8.87 -17.43
N ARG A 150 -0.98 7.79 -16.67
CA ARG A 150 -0.68 7.85 -15.23
C ARG A 150 0.80 8.08 -15.00
N VAL A 151 1.11 9.14 -14.26
CA VAL A 151 2.39 9.37 -13.60
C VAL A 151 2.35 8.66 -12.24
N ALA A 152 2.72 7.38 -12.26
CA ALA A 152 2.86 6.55 -11.08
C ALA A 152 4.34 6.16 -10.89
N ARG A 153 4.79 6.15 -9.64
CA ARG A 153 6.09 5.64 -9.22
C ARG A 153 5.87 4.28 -8.53
N PRO A 154 6.48 3.18 -9.02
CA PRO A 154 6.45 1.90 -8.32
C PRO A 154 7.23 1.99 -7.02
N GLY A 155 6.91 1.12 -6.06
CA GLY A 155 7.58 1.05 -4.77
C GLY A 155 6.69 0.47 -3.68
N ILE A 156 7.06 0.73 -2.43
CA ILE A 156 6.35 0.25 -1.24
C ILE A 156 5.25 1.21 -0.81
N GLY A 157 4.12 0.63 -0.44
CA GLY A 157 2.95 1.31 0.08
C GLY A 157 1.80 1.36 -0.92
N LEU A 158 0.64 1.79 -0.44
CA LEU A 158 -0.55 1.95 -1.26
C LEU A 158 -0.80 3.43 -1.55
N PRO A 159 -0.74 3.88 -2.82
CA PRO A 159 -1.05 5.26 -3.17
C PRO A 159 -2.51 5.61 -2.83
N LEU A 160 -2.68 6.75 -2.18
CA LEU A 160 -3.94 7.33 -1.74
C LEU A 160 -4.10 8.75 -2.29
N VAL A 161 -5.35 9.20 -2.36
CA VAL A 161 -5.75 10.57 -2.60
C VAL A 161 -6.36 11.11 -1.30
N ALA A 162 -5.68 12.09 -0.68
CA ALA A 162 -6.24 12.85 0.42
C ALA A 162 -7.15 13.95 -0.13
N ILE A 163 -8.36 14.06 0.41
CA ILE A 163 -9.41 14.99 -0.04
C ILE A 163 -9.67 16.00 1.07
N ASP A 164 -9.47 17.28 0.74
CA ASP A 164 -9.85 18.40 1.62
C ASP A 164 -11.34 18.72 1.42
N ARG A 165 -12.16 18.39 2.42
CA ARG A 165 -13.60 18.69 2.43
C ARG A 165 -13.94 20.02 3.14
N GLN A 166 -12.96 20.77 3.68
CA GLN A 166 -13.23 21.97 4.48
C GLN A 166 -12.62 23.26 3.90
N PRO A 167 -13.22 23.84 2.85
CA PRO A 167 -12.95 25.25 2.55
C PRO A 167 -13.71 26.18 3.51
N GLU A 168 -14.84 25.77 4.10
CA GLU A 168 -15.88 26.67 4.66
C GLU A 168 -15.54 27.35 5.99
N ALA A 169 -14.57 26.86 6.78
CA ALA A 169 -14.39 27.34 8.17
C ALA A 169 -13.38 28.49 8.38
N ARG A 170 -12.53 28.87 7.41
CA ARG A 170 -11.37 29.78 7.66
C ARG A 170 -11.35 31.15 6.97
N GLY A 171 -12.42 31.58 6.30
CA GLY A 171 -12.46 32.91 5.66
C GLY A 171 -13.88 33.46 5.50
N GLY A 172 -14.02 34.79 5.58
CA GLY A 172 -15.28 35.48 5.26
C GLY A 172 -15.72 35.24 3.81
N ARG A 173 -16.95 35.63 3.49
CA ARG A 173 -17.60 35.43 2.17
C ARG A 173 -16.85 36.04 0.97
N ASP A 174 -15.81 36.84 1.18
CA ASP A 174 -15.21 37.70 0.15
C ASP A 174 -13.80 37.30 -0.31
N ASP A 175 -13.24 36.18 0.16
CA ASP A 175 -11.91 35.75 -0.29
C ASP A 175 -11.98 34.96 -1.61
N ILE A 176 -11.86 35.68 -2.73
CA ILE A 176 -11.78 35.10 -4.09
C ILE A 176 -10.55 34.21 -4.32
N TYR A 177 -9.56 34.22 -3.41
CA TYR A 177 -8.39 33.34 -3.43
C TYR A 177 -8.54 32.11 -2.53
N ARG A 178 -9.71 31.91 -1.93
CA ARG A 178 -9.99 30.76 -1.08
C ARG A 178 -9.85 29.47 -1.88
N ARG A 179 -9.15 28.49 -1.30
CA ARG A 179 -9.09 27.13 -1.83
C ARG A 179 -10.53 26.63 -1.94
N ARG A 180 -11.01 26.37 -3.16
CA ARG A 180 -12.28 25.67 -3.37
C ARG A 180 -12.21 24.30 -2.67
N ALA A 181 -13.37 23.74 -2.34
CA ALA A 181 -13.47 22.33 -1.98
C ALA A 181 -12.70 21.47 -3.00
N GLY A 182 -12.28 20.26 -2.60
CA GLY A 182 -11.68 19.31 -3.54
C GLY A 182 -10.22 19.58 -3.86
N PHE A 183 -9.49 20.30 -2.99
CA PHE A 183 -8.03 20.27 -3.07
C PHE A 183 -7.55 18.87 -2.66
N THR A 184 -7.00 18.15 -3.62
CA THR A 184 -6.51 16.79 -3.41
C THR A 184 -4.99 16.77 -3.31
N SER A 185 -4.46 15.84 -2.52
CA SER A 185 -3.01 15.65 -2.39
C SER A 185 -2.66 14.17 -2.54
N PRO A 186 -1.58 13.83 -3.25
CA PRO A 186 -1.07 12.47 -3.25
C PRO A 186 -0.60 12.12 -1.84
N ARG A 187 -0.89 10.90 -1.43
CA ARG A 187 -0.47 10.28 -0.18
C ARG A 187 -0.11 8.83 -0.43
N THR A 188 0.60 8.23 0.50
CA THR A 188 0.89 6.80 0.46
C THR A 188 0.67 6.23 1.84
N ALA A 189 -0.19 5.21 1.94
CA ALA A 189 -0.27 4.40 3.15
C ALA A 189 0.90 3.43 3.18
N ILE A 190 1.44 3.22 4.38
CA ILE A 190 2.47 2.23 4.68
C ILE A 190 2.15 1.57 6.02
N LEU A 191 2.54 0.31 6.19
CA LEU A 191 2.57 -0.33 7.50
C LEU A 191 3.96 -0.16 8.10
N THR A 192 4.00 0.15 9.38
CA THR A 192 5.23 0.08 10.18
C THR A 192 5.06 -1.00 11.23
N PHE A 193 6.10 -1.82 11.38
CA PHE A 193 6.13 -2.87 12.38
C PHE A 193 7.13 -2.49 13.48
N GLY A 194 6.70 -2.62 14.72
CA GLY A 194 7.59 -2.54 15.87
C GLY A 194 8.64 -3.66 15.89
N PRO A 195 9.58 -3.61 16.85
CA PRO A 195 10.54 -4.68 17.05
C PRO A 195 9.82 -6.02 17.31
N PRO A 196 10.48 -7.16 17.06
CA PRO A 196 9.93 -8.47 17.39
C PRO A 196 9.45 -8.50 18.86
N PRO A 197 8.21 -8.96 19.12
CA PRO A 197 7.65 -8.90 20.45
C PRO A 197 8.36 -9.86 21.43
N SER A 198 8.32 -9.52 22.72
CA SER A 198 8.66 -10.49 23.76
C SER A 198 7.65 -11.63 23.80
N ALA A 199 8.00 -12.77 24.40
CA ALA A 199 7.09 -13.91 24.49
C ALA A 199 5.75 -13.52 25.14
N GLY A 200 4.66 -13.67 24.40
CA GLY A 200 3.29 -13.37 24.85
C GLY A 200 2.84 -11.92 24.70
N GLU A 201 3.67 -11.03 24.16
CA GLU A 201 3.29 -9.66 23.82
C GLU A 201 2.82 -9.56 22.36
N PRO A 202 1.82 -8.70 22.06
CA PRO A 202 1.45 -8.46 20.67
C PRO A 202 2.53 -7.67 19.94
N ARG A 203 2.72 -7.94 18.66
CA ARG A 203 3.58 -7.10 17.80
C ARG A 203 2.87 -5.79 17.49
N GLU A 204 3.51 -4.67 17.77
CA GLU A 204 2.98 -3.33 17.43
C GLU A 204 2.99 -3.13 15.92
N VAL A 205 1.86 -2.71 15.36
CA VAL A 205 1.72 -2.37 13.94
C VAL A 205 0.92 -1.09 13.79
N ALA A 206 1.45 -0.14 13.01
CA ALA A 206 0.73 1.07 12.67
C ALA A 206 0.55 1.21 11.16
N LEU A 207 -0.66 1.59 10.75
CA LEU A 207 -0.93 2.07 9.40
C LEU A 207 -0.66 3.58 9.35
N ALA A 208 0.45 3.99 8.76
CA ALA A 208 0.85 5.38 8.66
C ALA A 208 0.59 5.95 7.25
N VAL A 209 0.35 7.26 7.17
CA VAL A 209 0.16 7.97 5.90
C VAL A 209 1.26 9.00 5.67
N VAL A 210 2.01 8.85 4.57
CA VAL A 210 3.12 9.72 4.21
C VAL A 210 2.81 10.60 2.99
N ASP A 211 3.53 11.73 2.85
CA ASP A 211 3.55 12.53 1.62
C ASP A 211 4.67 12.03 0.70
N PRO A 212 4.38 11.36 -0.42
CA PRO A 212 5.41 10.81 -1.31
C PRO A 212 6.28 11.88 -1.99
N ARG A 213 5.91 13.16 -1.91
CA ARG A 213 6.70 14.30 -2.39
C ARG A 213 7.78 14.72 -1.38
N ARG A 214 7.55 14.44 -0.09
CA ARG A 214 8.48 14.76 1.01
C ARG A 214 9.33 13.55 1.39
N ILE A 215 8.69 12.38 1.47
CA ILE A 215 9.31 11.11 1.81
C ILE A 215 9.30 10.29 0.53
N GLN A 216 10.43 10.22 -0.15
CA GLN A 216 10.55 9.52 -1.43
C GLN A 216 10.93 8.06 -1.28
N GLU A 217 11.52 7.71 -0.13
CA GLU A 217 12.06 6.39 0.19
C GLU A 217 11.75 6.07 1.65
N ILE A 218 11.64 4.79 1.99
CA ILE A 218 11.51 4.28 3.35
C ILE A 218 12.53 3.18 3.61
N THR A 219 12.94 3.07 4.86
CA THR A 219 13.78 1.96 5.31
C THR A 219 12.88 0.81 5.76
N MET A 220 13.05 -0.37 5.18
CA MET A 220 12.38 -1.61 5.57
C MET A 220 13.43 -2.71 5.68
N GLY A 221 13.62 -3.23 6.89
CA GLY A 221 14.79 -4.03 7.23
C GLY A 221 16.08 -3.23 7.02
N ASP A 222 16.98 -3.77 6.21
CA ASP A 222 18.25 -3.18 5.80
C ASP A 222 18.19 -2.44 4.45
N ARG A 223 17.02 -2.36 3.82
CA ARG A 223 16.84 -1.71 2.51
C ARG A 223 16.18 -0.35 2.55
N ILE A 224 16.61 0.49 1.62
CA ILE A 224 15.95 1.74 1.25
C ILE A 224 15.14 1.46 -0.02
N LEU A 225 13.82 1.56 0.09
CA LEU A 225 12.89 1.27 -1.00
C LEU A 225 12.11 2.54 -1.37
N PRO A 226 11.83 2.78 -2.66
CA PRO A 226 11.04 3.93 -3.07
C PRO A 226 9.62 3.82 -2.51
N VAL A 227 9.05 4.95 -2.11
CA VAL A 227 7.64 5.04 -1.73
C VAL A 227 6.78 5.06 -2.98
N ALA A 228 5.83 4.13 -3.07
CA ALA A 228 4.85 4.08 -4.15
C ALA A 228 4.07 5.40 -4.22
N ALA A 229 3.80 5.90 -5.42
CA ALA A 229 3.04 7.14 -5.57
C ALA A 229 2.21 7.14 -6.85
N ASP A 230 1.02 7.74 -6.80
CA ASP A 230 0.25 8.10 -7.99
C ASP A 230 0.00 9.62 -7.94
N LEU A 231 0.73 10.36 -8.77
CA LEU A 231 0.63 11.82 -8.83
C LEU A 231 -0.52 12.29 -9.73
N THR A 232 -1.15 11.36 -10.46
CA THR A 232 -2.24 11.63 -11.40
C THR A 232 -3.59 11.48 -10.73
N ALA A 233 -3.75 10.50 -9.84
CA ALA A 233 -5.01 10.23 -9.15
C ALA A 233 -5.59 11.46 -8.41
N PRO A 234 -4.80 12.31 -7.71
CA PRO A 234 -5.33 13.55 -7.13
C PRO A 234 -5.91 14.50 -8.20
N LEU A 235 -5.23 14.64 -9.35
CA LEU A 235 -5.71 15.49 -10.44
C LEU A 235 -7.01 14.98 -11.06
N ILE A 236 -7.11 13.66 -11.22
CA ILE A 236 -8.34 12.97 -11.67
C ILE A 236 -9.47 13.21 -10.66
N ALA A 237 -9.19 13.05 -9.36
CA ALA A 237 -10.15 13.25 -8.29
C ALA A 237 -10.69 14.68 -8.21
N ALA A 238 -9.84 15.67 -8.48
CA ALA A 238 -10.21 17.07 -8.48
C ALA A 238 -10.97 17.49 -9.78
N TYR A 239 -10.86 16.70 -10.85
CA TYR A 239 -11.39 17.07 -12.16
C TYR A 239 -12.90 17.38 -12.20
N PRO A 240 -13.80 16.65 -11.52
CA PRO A 240 -15.22 17.01 -11.48
C PRO A 240 -15.47 18.42 -10.93
N GLU A 241 -14.68 18.85 -9.93
CA GLU A 241 -14.81 20.16 -9.30
C GLU A 241 -14.18 21.29 -10.13
N PHE A 242 -13.12 20.97 -10.87
CA PHE A 242 -12.46 21.88 -11.81
C PHE A 242 -12.97 21.75 -13.25
N GLY A 243 -13.95 20.90 -13.52
CA GLY A 243 -14.45 20.61 -14.86
C GLY A 243 -15.00 21.86 -15.54
N GLY A 244 -15.63 22.75 -14.78
CA GLY A 244 -16.05 24.07 -15.26
C GLY A 244 -14.86 24.99 -15.57
N PHE A 245 -13.79 24.95 -14.78
CA PHE A 245 -12.59 25.78 -14.99
C PHE A 245 -11.80 25.33 -16.21
N TRP A 246 -11.52 24.03 -16.36
CA TRP A 246 -10.83 23.53 -17.56
C TRP A 246 -11.70 23.64 -18.81
N ARG A 247 -13.02 23.45 -18.71
CA ARG A 247 -13.94 23.78 -19.81
C ARG A 247 -13.91 25.27 -20.15
N ALA A 248 -13.88 26.15 -19.17
CA ALA A 248 -13.77 27.60 -19.40
C ALA A 248 -12.41 28.01 -19.98
N VAL A 249 -11.32 27.42 -19.52
CA VAL A 249 -9.97 27.63 -20.07
C VAL A 249 -9.89 27.07 -21.50
N TRP A 250 -10.45 25.89 -21.77
CA TRP A 250 -10.53 25.35 -23.13
C TRP A 250 -11.42 26.19 -24.04
N ALA A 251 -12.56 26.68 -23.55
CA ALA A 251 -13.44 27.60 -24.27
C ALA A 251 -12.75 28.94 -24.57
N ALA A 252 -11.96 29.45 -23.63
CA ALA A 252 -11.19 30.69 -23.82
C ALA A 252 -10.00 30.51 -24.78
N LEU A 253 -9.32 29.35 -24.75
CA LEU A 253 -8.16 29.07 -25.60
C LEU A 253 -8.54 28.59 -27.00
N ARG A 254 -9.74 28.02 -27.19
CA ARG A 254 -10.26 27.56 -28.49
C ARG A 254 -11.76 27.85 -28.65
N PRO A 255 -12.14 29.14 -28.75
CA PRO A 255 -13.55 29.55 -28.77
C PRO A 255 -14.32 28.94 -29.95
N ASP A 256 -13.69 28.83 -31.12
CA ASP A 256 -14.29 28.30 -32.35
C ASP A 256 -14.68 26.81 -32.26
N ARG A 257 -13.96 26.01 -31.46
CA ARG A 257 -14.30 24.59 -31.23
C ARG A 257 -15.35 24.38 -30.16
N TRP A 258 -15.41 25.30 -29.19
CA TRP A 258 -16.39 25.26 -28.13
C TRP A 258 -17.79 25.58 -28.66
N LEU A 259 -17.91 26.62 -29.50
CA LEU A 259 -19.15 27.00 -30.16
C LEU A 259 -19.75 25.88 -31.04
N ALA A 260 -18.90 25.02 -31.61
CA ALA A 260 -19.33 23.86 -32.41
C ALA A 260 -19.73 22.62 -31.57
N GLN A 261 -19.35 22.55 -30.30
CA GLN A 261 -19.73 21.46 -29.38
C GLN A 261 -20.92 21.84 -28.48
N SER A 262 -21.15 23.13 -28.26
CA SER A 262 -22.26 23.65 -27.48
C SER A 262 -23.49 23.90 -28.35
N ASP A 263 -23.99 22.89 -29.07
CA ASP A 263 -25.30 22.93 -29.76
C ASP A 263 -26.43 23.11 -28.73
N ILE A 264 -26.52 24.35 -28.23
CA ILE A 264 -27.67 24.97 -27.62
C ILE A 264 -28.15 25.97 -28.69
N TYR A 265 -28.86 25.42 -29.66
CA TYR A 265 -29.96 26.06 -30.37
C TYR A 265 -31.12 25.07 -30.39
#